data_AF-A0AAW6D1S4-F1
#
_entry.id   AF-A0AAW6D1S4-F1
#
_cell.length_a   1.000
_cell.length_b   1.000
_cell.length_c   1.000
_cell.angle_alpha   90.00
_cell.angle_beta   90.00
_cell.angle_gamma   90.00
#
_symmetry.space_group_name_H-M   'P 1'
#
loop_
_entity.id
_entity.type
_entity.pdbx_description
1 polymer ?
#
loop_
_entity_poly.entity_id
_entity_poly.type
_entity_poly.pdbx_seq_one_letter_code
_entity_poly.pdbx_strand_id
1 'polypeptide(L)'
;MKYDYAYKRKAVEKYRKGEWMKTPERANETNFRQMIRKWVRLEYACSSEVLKQKNRHKEWSAEELYELVAKVLAGKSIKSVAFSVAIDDGMLSSVLTNTKQRGKNHPTRVGTRRLMQKK
;
A
#
# COMPACT_ATOMS: atom_id res chain seq x y z
N MET A 1 11.57 0.71 -7.65
CA MET A 1 11.64 1.95 -6.84
C MET A 1 10.24 2.49 -6.63
N LYS A 2 9.89 2.90 -5.39
CA LYS A 2 8.69 3.72 -5.15
C LYS A 2 9.13 5.18 -5.26
N TYR A 3 8.38 5.97 -6.02
CA TYR A 3 8.60 7.41 -6.16
C TYR A 3 7.53 8.14 -5.36
N ASP A 4 7.93 9.09 -4.54
CA ASP A 4 7.00 9.90 -3.77
C ASP A 4 6.19 10.83 -4.67
N TYR A 5 5.02 11.25 -4.18
CA TYR A 5 4.12 12.13 -4.93
C TYR A 5 4.81 13.41 -5.40
N ALA A 6 5.56 14.07 -4.51
CA ALA A 6 6.32 15.28 -4.83
C ALA A 6 7.37 15.04 -5.92
N TYR A 7 8.00 13.86 -5.91
CA TYR A 7 8.98 13.49 -6.93
C TYR A 7 8.32 13.30 -8.30
N LYS A 8 7.19 12.57 -8.35
CA LYS A 8 6.42 12.38 -9.59
C LYS A 8 5.96 13.71 -10.19
N ARG A 9 5.45 14.62 -9.34
CA ARG A 9 5.03 15.96 -9.73
C ARG A 9 6.18 16.77 -10.34
N LYS A 10 7.34 16.84 -9.67
CA LYS A 10 8.54 17.50 -10.21
C LYS A 10 8.99 16.88 -11.53
N ALA A 11 8.90 15.56 -11.70
CA ALA A 11 9.25 14.88 -12.95
C ALA A 11 8.33 15.29 -14.11
N VAL A 12 7.03 15.39 -13.85
CA VAL A 12 6.05 15.82 -14.84
C VAL A 12 6.22 17.30 -15.20
N GLU A 13 6.47 18.17 -14.21
CA GLU A 13 6.74 19.59 -14.45
C GLU A 13 7.99 19.81 -15.30
N LYS A 14 9.09 19.09 -15.03
CA LYS A 14 10.29 19.13 -15.87
C LYS A 14 10.02 18.65 -17.30
N TYR A 15 9.28 17.55 -17.44
CA TYR A 15 8.91 17.02 -18.75
C TYR A 15 8.13 18.04 -19.60
N ARG A 16 7.23 18.82 -18.98
CA ARG A 16 6.50 19.91 -19.66
C ARG A 16 7.42 21.04 -20.15
N LYS A 17 8.53 21.28 -19.45
CA LYS A 17 9.56 22.24 -19.86
C LYS A 17 10.53 21.68 -20.91
N GLY A 18 10.36 20.43 -21.34
CA GLY A 18 11.29 19.74 -22.24
C GLY A 18 12.54 19.18 -21.55
N GLU A 19 12.62 19.29 -20.22
CA GLU A 19 13.76 18.78 -19.44
C GLU A 19 13.49 17.38 -18.88
N TRP A 20 14.55 16.57 -18.79
CA TRP A 20 14.50 15.26 -18.15
C TRP A 20 15.12 15.32 -16.76
N MET A 21 14.50 14.64 -15.79
CA MET A 21 15.12 14.45 -14.48
C MET A 21 16.29 13.47 -14.59
N LYS A 22 17.33 13.68 -13.79
CA LYS A 22 18.46 12.74 -13.70
C LYS A 22 17.94 11.36 -13.33
N THR A 23 18.26 10.37 -14.15
CA THR A 23 17.93 8.97 -13.89
C THR A 23 18.60 8.52 -12.60
N PRO A 24 17.86 7.91 -11.66
CA PRO A 24 18.46 7.32 -10.47
C PRO A 24 19.51 6.27 -10.86
N GLU A 25 20.65 6.23 -10.18
CA GLU A 25 21.83 5.42 -10.56
C GLU A 25 21.56 3.90 -10.63
N ARG A 26 20.53 3.42 -9.94
CA ARG A 26 20.08 2.02 -9.97
C ARG A 26 18.84 1.78 -10.82
N ALA A 27 18.34 2.79 -11.52
CA ALA A 27 17.14 2.68 -12.35
C ALA A 27 17.52 2.58 -13.82
N ASN A 28 16.85 1.68 -14.53
CA ASN A 28 16.94 1.64 -15.98
C ASN A 28 16.32 2.93 -16.57
N GLU A 29 17.12 3.68 -17.33
CA GLU A 29 16.72 4.96 -17.91
C GLU A 29 15.50 4.86 -18.81
N THR A 30 15.43 3.83 -19.65
CA THR A 30 14.28 3.60 -20.55
C THR A 30 13.00 3.41 -19.74
N ASN A 31 13.04 2.58 -18.70
CA ASN A 31 11.90 2.36 -17.82
C ASN A 31 11.53 3.64 -17.05
N PHE A 32 12.51 4.40 -16.60
CA PHE A 32 12.29 5.67 -15.91
C PHE A 32 11.58 6.70 -16.81
N ARG A 33 12.05 6.88 -18.05
CA ARG A 33 11.42 7.78 -19.03
C ARG A 33 10.00 7.32 -19.39
N GLN A 34 9.77 6.01 -19.54
CA GLN A 34 8.43 5.47 -19.76
C GLN A 34 7.49 5.76 -18.57
N MET A 35 7.98 5.65 -17.33
CA MET A 35 7.21 5.97 -16.14
C MET A 35 6.81 7.45 -16.08
N ILE A 36 7.73 8.37 -16.43
CA ILE A 36 7.42 9.81 -16.52
C ILE A 36 6.30 10.07 -17.53
N ARG A 37 6.41 9.49 -18.74
CA ARG A 37 5.36 9.61 -19.77
C ARG A 37 4.01 9.08 -19.28
N LYS A 38 4.00 7.97 -18.54
CA LYS A 38 2.78 7.42 -17.93
C LYS A 38 2.17 8.39 -16.91
N TRP A 39 2.98 9.03 -16.07
CA TRP A 39 2.50 10.02 -15.11
C TRP A 39 1.91 11.26 -15.80
N VAL A 40 2.56 11.77 -16.85
CA VAL A 40 2.06 12.90 -17.65
C VAL A 40 0.68 12.57 -18.23
N ARG A 41 0.52 11.38 -18.83
CA ARG A 41 -0.77 10.93 -19.38
C ARG A 41 -1.85 10.81 -18.31
N LEU A 42 -1.52 10.26 -17.14
CA LEU A 42 -2.46 10.13 -16.03
C LEU A 42 -2.90 11.50 -15.49
N GLU A 43 -1.97 12.44 -15.36
CA GLU A 43 -2.29 13.80 -14.93
C GLU A 43 -3.18 14.52 -15.95
N TYR A 44 -2.93 14.35 -17.25
CA TYR A 44 -3.77 14.89 -18.31
C TYR A 44 -5.20 14.32 -18.30
N ALA A 45 -5.36 13.02 -18.02
CA ALA A 45 -6.66 12.35 -18.10
C ALA A 45 -7.58 12.59 -16.88
N CYS A 46 -7.03 12.72 -15.67
CA CYS A 46 -7.85 12.56 -14.46
C CYS A 46 -7.43 13.47 -13.28
N SER A 47 -6.41 14.33 -13.43
CA SER A 47 -5.82 15.20 -12.40
C SER A 47 -4.61 14.62 -11.64
N SER A 48 -3.86 15.52 -11.00
CA SER A 48 -2.62 15.23 -10.28
C SER A 48 -2.80 14.26 -9.12
N GLU A 49 -3.99 14.18 -8.53
CA GLU A 49 -4.30 13.27 -7.43
C GLU A 49 -4.08 11.80 -7.77
N VAL A 50 -4.19 11.43 -9.05
CA VAL A 50 -3.94 10.06 -9.53
C VAL A 50 -2.47 9.67 -9.40
N LEU A 51 -1.56 10.63 -9.28
CA LEU A 51 -0.15 10.37 -9.02
C LEU A 51 0.13 10.04 -7.55
N LYS A 52 -0.77 10.41 -6.62
CA LYS A 52 -0.71 9.97 -5.23
C LYS A 52 -0.81 8.45 -5.26
N GLN A 53 0.13 7.78 -4.60
CA GLN A 53 0.06 6.34 -4.48
C GLN A 53 -1.27 6.02 -3.80
N LYS A 54 -2.20 5.37 -4.49
CA LYS A 54 -3.39 4.79 -3.84
C LYS A 54 -2.84 3.88 -2.74
N ASN A 55 -3.10 4.25 -1.49
CA ASN A 55 -2.80 3.37 -0.37
C ASN A 55 -3.56 2.07 -0.65
N ARG A 56 -2.82 1.02 -1.05
CA ARG A 56 -3.37 -0.33 -1.23
C ARG A 56 -3.85 -0.93 0.09
N HIS A 57 -3.48 -0.30 1.21
CA HIS A 57 -3.91 -0.68 2.53
C HIS A 57 -4.99 0.30 2.97
N LYS A 58 -6.23 -0.18 3.01
CA LYS A 58 -7.20 0.37 3.93
C LYS A 58 -6.61 0.17 5.33
N GLU A 59 -6.36 1.25 6.05
CA GLU A 59 -5.99 1.18 7.48
C GLU A 59 -7.23 0.70 8.21
N TRP A 60 -7.23 -0.57 8.59
CA TRP A 60 -8.31 -1.15 9.37
C TRP A 60 -8.12 -0.78 10.82
N SER A 61 -9.19 -0.31 11.47
CA SER A 61 -9.17 -0.14 12.91
C SER A 61 -9.03 -1.51 13.60
N ALA A 62 -8.52 -1.52 14.83
CA ALA A 62 -8.44 -2.75 15.60
C ALA A 62 -9.83 -3.38 15.80
N GLU A 63 -10.86 -2.56 15.97
CA GLU A 63 -12.26 -2.96 16.15
C GLU A 63 -12.80 -3.65 14.89
N GLU A 64 -12.62 -3.05 13.71
CA GLU A 64 -13.08 -3.64 12.45
C GLU A 64 -12.39 -4.99 12.19
N LEU A 65 -11.09 -5.10 12.49
CA LEU A 65 -10.37 -6.38 12.40
C LEU A 65 -10.91 -7.43 13.37
N TYR A 66 -11.24 -7.03 14.60
CA TYR A 66 -11.83 -7.92 15.60
C TYR A 66 -13.19 -8.45 15.17
N GLU A 67 -14.05 -7.61 14.61
CA GLU A 67 -15.35 -8.05 14.08
C GLU A 67 -15.20 -9.08 12.95
N LEU A 68 -14.25 -8.87 12.03
CA LEU A 68 -13.99 -9.80 10.94
C LEU A 68 -13.47 -11.14 11.47
N VAL A 69 -12.57 -11.11 12.46
CA VAL A 69 -12.07 -12.32 13.14
C VAL A 69 -13.21 -13.03 13.88
N ALA A 70 -14.07 -12.31 14.59
CA ALA A 70 -15.22 -12.88 15.31
C ALA A 70 -16.20 -13.57 14.35
N LYS A 71 -16.48 -13.00 13.18
CA LYS A 71 -17.31 -13.61 12.13
C LYS A 71 -16.72 -14.94 11.65
N VAL A 72 -15.40 -15.02 11.48
CA VAL A 72 -14.73 -16.28 11.10
C VAL A 72 -14.75 -17.30 12.24
N LEU A 73 -14.53 -16.86 13.49
CA LEU A 73 -14.63 -17.74 14.67
C LEU A 73 -16.05 -18.27 14.89
N ALA A 74 -17.08 -17.52 14.48
CA ALA A 74 -18.48 -17.96 14.46
C ALA A 74 -18.79 -18.96 13.33
N GLY A 75 -17.78 -19.46 12.60
CA GLY A 75 -17.92 -20.51 11.58
C GLY A 75 -18.08 -20.01 10.15
N LYS A 76 -18.00 -18.69 9.89
CA LYS A 76 -18.01 -18.19 8.51
C LYS A 76 -16.68 -18.44 7.82
N SER A 77 -16.71 -18.72 6.51
CA SER A 77 -15.48 -18.93 5.75
C SER A 77 -14.69 -17.63 5.59
N ILE A 78 -13.36 -17.72 5.69
CA ILE A 78 -12.45 -16.57 5.54
C ILE A 78 -12.68 -15.86 4.20
N LYS A 79 -12.86 -16.62 3.12
CA LYS A 79 -13.10 -16.08 1.78
C LYS A 79 -14.41 -15.30 1.69
N SER A 80 -15.49 -15.82 2.30
CA SER A 80 -16.79 -15.14 2.30
C SER A 80 -16.73 -13.83 3.08
N VAL A 81 -16.09 -13.84 4.25
CA VAL A 81 -15.90 -12.63 5.05
C VAL A 81 -15.03 -11.62 4.30
N ALA A 82 -13.89 -12.02 3.75
CA ALA A 82 -13.00 -11.15 3.00
C ALA A 82 -13.68 -10.51 1.77
N PHE A 83 -14.47 -11.30 1.03
CA PHE A 83 -15.24 -10.81 -0.11
C PHE A 83 -16.26 -9.74 0.28
N SER A 84 -16.96 -9.92 1.42
CA SER A 84 -17.97 -8.95 1.90
C SER A 84 -17.42 -7.55 2.17
N VAL A 85 -16.12 -7.45 2.47
CA VAL A 85 -15.43 -6.19 2.78
C VAL A 85 -14.37 -5.81 1.73
N ALA A 86 -14.36 -6.49 0.59
CA ALA A 86 -13.39 -6.30 -0.50
C ALA A 86 -11.92 -6.31 -0.02
N ILE A 87 -11.60 -7.23 0.88
CA ILE A 87 -10.24 -7.49 1.36
C ILE A 87 -9.68 -8.74 0.70
N ASP A 88 -8.35 -8.77 0.56
CA ASP A 88 -7.59 -9.98 0.27
C ASP A 88 -7.76 -11.04 1.39
N ASP A 89 -8.15 -12.25 1.04
CA ASP A 89 -8.36 -13.33 2.03
C ASP A 89 -7.05 -13.77 2.71
N GLY A 90 -5.91 -13.55 2.06
CA GLY A 90 -4.58 -13.78 2.63
C GLY A 90 -4.28 -12.89 3.84
N MET A 91 -4.79 -11.66 3.86
CA MET A 91 -4.65 -10.75 5.00
C MET A 91 -5.37 -11.28 6.24
N LEU A 92 -6.65 -11.69 6.09
CA LEU A 92 -7.46 -12.27 7.18
C LEU A 92 -6.89 -13.60 7.69
N SER A 93 -6.41 -14.46 6.78
CA SER A 93 -5.72 -15.71 7.12
C SER A 93 -4.45 -15.46 7.93
N SER A 94 -3.66 -14.44 7.57
CA SER A 94 -2.46 -14.06 8.31
C SER A 94 -2.79 -13.55 9.72
N VAL A 95 -3.85 -12.75 9.89
CA VAL A 95 -4.29 -12.29 11.21
C VAL A 95 -4.69 -13.46 12.11
N LEU A 96 -5.48 -14.41 11.59
CA LEU A 96 -5.93 -15.59 12.35
C LEU A 96 -4.80 -16.56 12.72
N THR A 97 -3.83 -16.75 11.84
CA THR A 97 -2.66 -17.60 12.14
C THR A 97 -1.77 -16.96 13.20
N ASN A 98 -1.59 -15.63 13.16
CA ASN A 98 -0.87 -14.89 14.20
C ASN A 98 -1.60 -14.92 15.56
N THR A 99 -2.94 -14.85 15.60
CA THR A 99 -3.70 -14.94 16.86
C THR A 99 -3.67 -16.36 17.44
N LYS A 100 -3.74 -17.40 16.60
CA LYS A 100 -3.58 -18.80 17.05
C LYS A 100 -2.18 -19.09 17.56
N GLN A 101 -1.14 -18.59 16.91
CA GLN A 101 0.24 -18.69 17.40
C GLN A 101 0.45 -17.90 18.71
N ARG A 102 -0.24 -16.77 18.86
CA ARG A 102 -0.26 -15.98 20.11
C ARG A 102 -1.25 -16.50 21.16
N GLY A 103 -1.99 -17.57 20.91
CA GLY A 103 -2.90 -18.19 21.89
C GLY A 103 -2.22 -18.76 23.14
N LYS A 104 -0.88 -18.72 23.22
CA LYS A 104 -0.12 -18.95 24.46
C LYS A 104 0.21 -17.69 25.25
N ASN A 105 -0.01 -16.49 24.70
CA ASN A 105 0.23 -15.19 25.35
C ASN A 105 -0.78 -14.14 24.83
N HIS A 106 -1.77 -13.82 25.68
CA HIS A 106 -2.71 -12.68 25.66
C HIS A 106 -2.48 -11.56 24.61
N PRO A 107 -3.52 -10.99 23.97
CA PRO A 107 -3.38 -10.03 22.89
C PRO A 107 -3.04 -8.63 23.42
N THR A 108 -1.77 -8.40 23.71
CA THR A 108 -1.21 -7.05 23.65
C THR A 108 -0.28 -6.93 22.45
N ARG A 109 -0.34 -5.74 21.83
CA ARG A 109 0.54 -5.23 20.79
C ARG A 109 0.15 -5.58 19.34
N VAL A 110 -0.67 -4.68 18.79
CA VAL A 110 -0.54 -4.19 17.42
C VAL A 110 0.94 -3.84 17.21
N GLY A 111 1.63 -4.63 16.41
CA GLY A 111 3.05 -4.46 16.14
C GLY A 111 3.28 -3.21 15.30
N THR A 112 3.66 -2.13 15.97
CA THR A 112 4.51 -1.06 15.43
C THR A 112 5.67 -1.70 14.67
N ARG A 113 5.56 -1.79 13.34
CA ARG A 113 6.73 -2.10 12.51
C ARG A 113 7.52 -0.82 12.27
N ARG A 114 8.48 -0.63 13.18
CA ARG A 114 9.87 -0.25 12.86
C ARG A 114 10.06 1.19 12.34
N LEU A 115 10.19 2.12 13.28
CA LEU A 115 11.17 3.21 13.19
C LEU A 115 12.18 2.99 14.31
N MET A 116 13.26 2.28 13.97
CA MET A 116 14.50 2.29 14.73
C MET A 116 15.64 2.41 13.72
N GLN A 117 16.58 3.28 14.08
CA GLN A 117 17.88 3.60 13.47
C GLN A 117 17.83 4.63 12.31
N LYS A 118 18.55 5.76 12.31
CA LYS A 118 19.91 6.01 12.82
C LYS A 118 20.18 7.50 13.16
N LYS A 119 20.99 7.65 14.22
CA LYS A 119 21.92 8.74 14.64
C LYS A 119 21.36 10.14 14.85
#